data_AF-A0A434CP82-F1
#
_entry.id   AF-A0A434CP82-F1
#
_cell.length_a   1.000
_cell.length_b   1.000
_cell.length_c   1.000
_cell.angle_alpha   90.00
_cell.angle_beta   90.00
_cell.angle_gamma   90.00
#
_symmetry.space_group_name_H-M   'P 1'
#
loop_
_entity.id
_entity.type
_entity.pdbx_description
1 polymer ?
#
loop_
_entity_poly.entity_id
_entity_poly.type
_entity_poly.pdbx_seq_one_letter_code
_entity_poly.pdbx_strand_id
1 'polypeptide(L)'
;MIFIDGYAADSAPSVKCVISNAASGGGGNQEIVWTGAPPATFTQNAAGRAAAYDPTQDVLYQLINGSAQVYLAVLDTVTHSERYRIPLEGSEGYEPNIEWIYAIRGSNFVLVRFGSPTLPEINVVYDVATGKTVSSYTETSTNFDWKIGFPFGSNYIFTGYAHGDDPPFPYALIDITGNISIGTVSDTLVIGGDPVYGRQTAGTVSFFIQSSGGTVKEAVFDGDAWTVATVYTSAGVPTGAWYDPQTGYLIVFETVAGAYYVRYVDPETGIPADSVTVDRSYFITTGTNATGRERYWPRPGYVMMTEGLNADGRVYLLNIGSKTITTFAENTAIDNIDFTTGIFDQNKLAYYQAFGDDVWTEYRPPNIIPGLIDLEVILTKASFLAGYGPSELTFEGLSGLSG
;
A
#
# COMPACT_ATOMS: atom_id res chain seq x y z
N MET A 1 -0.97 26.42 32.47
CA MET A 1 0.21 27.30 32.29
C MET A 1 1.41 26.48 32.74
N ILE A 2 2.48 26.37 31.93
CA ILE A 2 3.67 25.59 32.32
C ILE A 2 4.64 26.55 33.02
N PHE A 3 5.05 26.22 34.24
CA PHE A 3 6.08 26.95 34.98
C PHE A 3 7.39 26.17 34.94
N ILE A 4 8.48 26.86 34.61
CA ILE A 4 9.82 26.28 34.48
C ILE A 4 10.61 26.58 35.75
N ASP A 5 11.14 25.54 36.39
CA ASP A 5 11.99 25.70 37.59
C ASP A 5 13.35 26.30 37.20
N GLY A 6 13.82 27.30 37.95
CA GLY A 6 15.07 28.04 37.68
C GLY A 6 14.95 29.36 36.88
N TYR A 7 13.74 29.80 36.52
CA TYR A 7 13.51 31.14 35.95
C TYR A 7 12.90 32.11 36.97
N ALA A 8 13.32 33.38 36.92
CA ALA A 8 12.78 34.43 37.78
C ALA A 8 11.26 34.60 37.57
N ALA A 9 10.51 34.69 38.68
CA ALA A 9 9.05 34.65 38.73
C ALA A 9 8.33 35.76 37.91
N ASP A 10 9.09 36.77 37.50
CA ASP A 10 8.68 37.97 36.80
C ASP A 10 8.87 37.91 35.27
N SER A 11 9.45 36.81 34.73
CA SER A 11 9.51 36.58 33.28
C SER A 11 9.64 35.10 32.91
N ALA A 12 8.65 34.27 33.30
CA ALA A 12 8.58 32.89 32.81
C ALA A 12 8.43 32.89 31.27
N PRO A 13 9.25 32.13 30.51
CA PRO A 13 9.04 31.96 29.08
C PRO A 13 7.66 31.33 28.83
N SER A 14 6.75 32.07 28.20
CA SER A 14 5.46 31.48 27.81
C SER A 14 5.63 30.70 26.51
N VAL A 15 5.58 29.38 26.57
CA VAL A 15 5.42 28.55 25.37
C VAL A 15 3.96 28.64 24.94
N LYS A 16 3.68 29.34 23.85
CA LYS A 16 2.35 29.37 23.23
C LYS A 16 2.23 28.18 22.28
N CYS A 17 1.69 27.06 22.75
CA CYS A 17 1.23 25.98 21.88
C CYS A 17 -0.16 26.35 21.32
N VAL A 18 -0.25 26.53 20.01
CA VAL A 18 -1.56 26.67 19.35
C VAL A 18 -1.98 25.28 18.90
N ILE A 19 -2.87 24.65 19.66
CA ILE A 19 -3.57 23.44 19.22
C ILE A 19 -4.76 23.91 18.39
N SER A 20 -4.58 23.88 17.07
CA SER A 20 -5.67 24.19 16.14
C SER A 20 -6.46 22.92 15.88
N ASN A 21 -7.73 22.91 16.28
CA ASN A 21 -8.75 22.02 15.71
C ASN A 21 -9.40 22.66 14.46
N ALA A 22 -8.68 23.53 13.75
CA ALA A 22 -9.13 23.87 12.42
C ALA A 22 -8.93 22.63 11.56
N ALA A 23 -10.01 21.88 11.34
CA ALA A 23 -10.20 21.17 10.09
C ALA A 23 -10.09 22.22 8.97
N SER A 24 -8.86 22.57 8.57
CA SER A 24 -8.60 23.61 7.59
C SER A 24 -8.86 23.13 6.15
N GLY A 25 -9.07 21.83 5.97
CA GLY A 25 -9.59 21.28 4.73
C GLY A 25 -11.05 20.95 4.91
N GLY A 26 -11.94 21.78 4.35
CA GLY A 26 -13.17 21.20 3.80
C GLY A 26 -12.73 20.07 2.86
N GLY A 27 -13.41 18.92 2.91
CA GLY A 27 -13.17 17.88 1.92
C GLY A 27 -13.33 18.44 0.51
N GLY A 28 -12.88 17.69 -0.47
CA GLY A 28 -12.90 18.17 -1.85
C GLY A 28 -12.08 17.29 -2.76
N ASN A 29 -12.03 17.72 -4.01
CA ASN A 29 -11.22 17.12 -5.04
C ASN A 29 -10.14 18.10 -5.50
N GLN A 30 -8.98 17.57 -5.85
CA GLN A 30 -7.87 18.34 -6.38
C GLN A 30 -7.18 17.55 -7.48
N GLU A 31 -7.22 18.09 -8.69
CA GLU A 31 -6.51 17.54 -9.85
C GLU A 31 -5.01 17.81 -9.74
N ILE A 32 -4.21 16.82 -10.12
CA ILE A 32 -2.76 16.96 -10.26
C ILE A 32 -2.46 17.54 -11.64
N VAL A 33 -1.90 18.75 -11.69
CA VAL A 33 -1.66 19.48 -12.93
C VAL A 33 -0.46 18.92 -13.68
N TRP A 34 -0.65 18.55 -14.95
CA TRP A 34 0.42 18.16 -15.86
C TRP A 34 1.22 19.37 -16.34
N THR A 35 2.54 19.21 -16.45
CA THR A 35 3.43 20.19 -17.08
C THR A 35 3.65 19.91 -18.57
N GLY A 36 3.63 18.63 -18.96
CA GLY A 36 3.62 18.19 -20.34
C GLY A 36 2.21 17.88 -20.86
N ALA A 37 2.13 17.29 -22.06
CA ALA A 37 0.85 16.79 -22.56
C ALA A 37 0.29 15.72 -21.60
N PRO A 38 -0.99 15.85 -21.17
CA PRO A 38 -1.65 14.81 -20.40
C PRO A 38 -1.85 13.54 -21.25
N PRO A 39 -2.01 12.36 -20.62
CA PRO A 39 -2.53 11.18 -21.29
C PRO A 39 -3.90 11.47 -21.94
N ALA A 40 -4.28 10.79 -23.01
CA ALA A 40 -5.58 11.05 -23.65
C ALA A 40 -6.76 10.59 -22.78
N THR A 41 -6.68 9.35 -22.28
CA THR A 41 -7.62 8.80 -21.31
C THR A 41 -6.95 7.64 -20.59
N PHE A 42 -7.09 7.59 -19.28
CA PHE A 42 -6.63 6.52 -18.44
C PHE A 42 -7.52 5.29 -18.58
N THR A 43 -7.00 4.27 -19.25
CA THR A 43 -7.55 2.91 -19.23
C THR A 43 -7.22 2.20 -17.91
N GLN A 44 -7.77 1.01 -17.70
CA GLN A 44 -7.38 0.16 -16.56
C GLN A 44 -5.87 -0.10 -16.53
N ASN A 45 -5.24 -0.30 -17.70
CA ASN A 45 -3.79 -0.48 -17.76
C ASN A 45 -3.05 0.81 -17.39
N ALA A 46 -3.51 1.96 -17.88
CA ALA A 46 -2.82 3.23 -17.62
C ALA A 46 -2.94 3.67 -16.14
N ALA A 47 -4.13 3.57 -15.54
CA ALA A 47 -4.37 3.93 -14.13
C ALA A 47 -3.91 2.83 -13.16
N GLY A 48 -4.09 1.57 -13.54
CA GLY A 48 -3.61 0.40 -12.81
C GLY A 48 -2.14 0.13 -13.15
N ARG A 49 -1.89 -0.86 -14.00
CA ARG A 49 -0.56 -1.40 -14.32
C ARG A 49 0.60 -0.41 -14.49
N ALA A 50 0.34 0.71 -15.16
CA ALA A 50 1.34 1.71 -15.52
C ALA A 50 1.51 2.82 -14.48
N ALA A 51 0.93 2.67 -13.28
CA ALA A 51 1.10 3.61 -12.18
C ALA A 51 1.59 2.92 -10.90
N ALA A 52 2.38 3.64 -10.10
CA ALA A 52 2.79 3.22 -8.77
C ALA A 52 2.75 4.40 -7.80
N TYR A 53 2.62 4.11 -6.52
CA TYR A 53 2.58 5.13 -5.47
C TYR A 53 3.68 4.88 -4.46
N ASP A 54 4.44 5.94 -4.14
CA ASP A 54 5.35 5.94 -3.01
C ASP A 54 4.78 6.81 -1.88
N PRO A 55 4.15 6.20 -0.86
CA PRO A 55 3.62 6.94 0.28
C PRO A 55 4.73 7.53 1.18
N THR A 56 5.99 7.12 1.02
CA THR A 56 7.11 7.67 1.80
C THR A 56 7.65 8.97 1.22
N GLN A 57 7.37 9.22 -0.06
CA GLN A 57 7.81 10.40 -0.81
C GLN A 57 6.65 11.27 -1.29
N ASP A 58 5.41 10.83 -1.05
CA ASP A 58 4.18 11.46 -1.49
C ASP A 58 4.08 11.66 -3.00
N VAL A 59 4.51 10.65 -3.77
CA VAL A 59 4.63 10.71 -5.22
C VAL A 59 3.86 9.58 -5.91
N LEU A 60 3.18 9.93 -7.00
CA LEU A 60 2.68 8.98 -7.99
C LEU A 60 3.65 8.90 -9.18
N TYR A 61 4.10 7.70 -9.48
CA TYR A 61 4.89 7.37 -10.65
C TYR A 61 3.96 6.92 -11.76
N GLN A 62 3.94 7.63 -12.89
CA GLN A 62 3.11 7.30 -14.04
C GLN A 62 3.97 7.01 -15.26
N LEU A 63 3.84 5.80 -15.83
CA LEU A 63 4.39 5.50 -17.13
C LEU A 63 3.46 6.02 -18.24
N ILE A 64 4.06 6.70 -19.22
CA ILE A 64 3.37 7.30 -20.36
C ILE A 64 4.00 6.76 -21.64
N ASN A 65 3.19 6.14 -22.49
CA ASN A 65 3.62 5.73 -23.83
C ASN A 65 3.88 6.97 -24.70
N GLY A 66 5.12 7.17 -25.10
CA GLY A 66 5.49 8.15 -26.12
C GLY A 66 5.53 7.52 -27.51
N SER A 67 5.76 8.32 -28.54
CA SER A 67 5.78 7.84 -29.94
C SER A 67 6.96 6.91 -30.30
N ALA A 68 7.90 6.70 -29.39
CA ALA A 68 9.12 5.91 -29.63
C ALA A 68 9.73 5.28 -28.36
N GLN A 69 9.37 5.80 -27.19
CA GLN A 69 9.92 5.40 -25.90
C GLN A 69 8.88 5.63 -24.80
N VAL A 70 9.01 4.92 -23.69
CA VAL A 70 8.19 5.11 -22.50
C VAL A 70 8.81 6.21 -21.65
N TYR A 71 7.96 7.08 -21.09
CA TYR A 71 8.36 8.12 -20.16
C TYR A 71 7.86 7.81 -18.77
N LEU A 72 8.65 8.15 -17.76
CA LEU A 72 8.21 8.22 -16.37
C LEU A 72 7.88 9.67 -16.02
N ALA A 73 6.62 9.93 -15.71
CA ALA A 73 6.17 11.17 -15.10
C ALA A 73 6.12 11.01 -13.57
N VAL A 74 6.64 12.02 -12.88
CA VAL A 74 6.71 12.06 -11.41
C VAL A 74 5.72 13.10 -10.93
N LEU A 75 4.64 12.65 -10.30
CA LEU A 75 3.52 13.47 -9.90
C LEU A 75 3.54 13.68 -8.37
N ASP A 76 3.53 14.93 -7.94
CA ASP A 76 3.52 15.30 -6.53
C ASP A 76 2.10 15.35 -6.00
N THR A 77 1.80 14.55 -4.96
CA THR A 77 0.47 14.49 -4.35
C THR A 77 0.23 15.59 -3.29
N VAL A 78 1.27 16.32 -2.90
CA VAL A 78 1.20 17.42 -1.92
C VAL A 78 1.04 18.76 -2.63
N THR A 79 1.81 18.98 -3.71
CA THR A 79 1.74 20.22 -4.50
C THR A 79 0.79 20.12 -5.69
N HIS A 80 0.24 18.93 -5.95
CA HIS A 80 -0.71 18.64 -7.03
C HIS A 80 -0.18 19.08 -8.39
N SER A 81 1.08 18.75 -8.66
CA SER A 81 1.74 19.09 -9.91
C SER A 81 2.71 17.99 -10.36
N GLU A 82 2.86 17.84 -11.67
CA GLU A 82 3.96 17.06 -12.25
C GLU A 82 5.29 17.76 -11.93
N ARG A 83 6.17 17.07 -11.20
CA ARG A 83 7.51 17.59 -10.86
C ARG A 83 8.38 17.66 -12.11
N TYR A 84 8.39 16.57 -12.87
CA TYR A 84 9.15 16.40 -14.09
C TYR A 84 8.74 15.11 -14.80
N ARG A 85 9.22 14.97 -16.04
CA ARG A 85 9.06 13.78 -16.87
C ARG A 85 10.37 13.45 -17.55
N ILE A 86 10.71 12.17 -17.57
CA ILE A 86 11.98 11.67 -18.09
C ILE A 86 11.76 10.44 -18.98
N PRO A 87 12.51 10.29 -20.07
CA PRO A 87 12.46 9.06 -20.87
C PRO A 87 13.15 7.91 -20.16
N LEU A 88 12.63 6.70 -20.30
CA LEU A 88 13.24 5.49 -19.75
C LEU A 88 14.18 4.85 -20.76
N GLU A 89 15.45 4.72 -20.39
CA GLU A 89 16.50 4.11 -21.20
C GLU A 89 16.14 2.66 -21.57
N GLY A 90 16.27 2.31 -22.85
CA GLY A 90 16.05 0.95 -23.32
C GLY A 90 14.58 0.52 -23.39
N SER A 91 13.64 1.46 -23.21
CA SER A 91 12.20 1.21 -23.37
C SER A 91 11.73 1.24 -24.83
N GLU A 92 12.61 1.55 -25.77
CA GLU A 92 12.31 1.59 -27.20
C GLU A 92 11.85 0.21 -27.72
N GLY A 93 10.70 0.18 -28.38
CA GLY A 93 10.11 -1.05 -28.92
C GLY A 93 9.28 -1.88 -27.93
N TYR A 94 9.25 -1.50 -26.64
CA TYR A 94 8.32 -2.09 -25.67
C TYR A 94 6.97 -1.38 -25.64
N GLU A 95 6.83 -0.19 -26.20
CA GLU A 95 5.54 0.51 -26.33
C GLU A 95 4.55 -0.29 -27.21
N PRO A 96 3.25 -0.41 -26.84
CA PRO A 96 2.58 0.07 -25.62
C PRO A 96 2.55 -0.95 -24.46
N ASN A 97 3.38 -1.99 -24.51
CA ASN A 97 3.34 -3.19 -23.67
C ASN A 97 4.02 -3.00 -22.30
N ILE A 98 3.52 -2.06 -21.53
CA ILE A 98 3.85 -1.90 -20.10
C ILE A 98 3.05 -2.94 -19.32
N GLU A 99 3.75 -3.82 -18.60
CA GLU A 99 3.09 -4.82 -17.75
C GLU A 99 2.91 -4.29 -16.34
N TRP A 100 3.98 -3.83 -15.68
CA TRP A 100 3.88 -3.33 -14.29
C TRP A 100 4.91 -2.26 -13.98
N ILE A 101 4.56 -1.35 -13.06
CA ILE A 101 5.52 -0.51 -12.34
C ILE A 101 5.30 -0.67 -10.83
N TYR A 102 6.40 -0.64 -10.08
CA TYR A 102 6.42 -0.61 -8.62
C TYR A 102 7.34 0.49 -8.11
N ALA A 103 6.90 1.17 -7.06
CA ALA A 103 7.75 2.06 -6.30
C ALA A 103 8.66 1.24 -5.38
N ILE A 104 9.97 1.45 -5.47
CA ILE A 104 10.90 0.94 -4.46
C ILE A 104 10.94 2.00 -3.35
N ARG A 105 10.02 1.86 -2.39
CA ARG A 105 9.66 2.92 -1.44
C ARG A 105 10.88 3.57 -0.78
N GLY A 106 10.98 4.89 -0.92
CA GLY A 106 12.01 5.70 -0.27
C GLY A 106 13.42 5.59 -0.88
N SER A 107 13.57 4.90 -2.03
CA SER A 107 14.89 4.63 -2.63
C SER A 107 15.21 5.44 -3.89
N ASN A 108 14.27 6.27 -4.38
CA ASN A 108 14.34 6.93 -5.70
C ASN A 108 14.50 5.97 -6.88
N PHE A 109 14.13 4.70 -6.71
CA PHE A 109 14.08 3.71 -7.78
C PHE A 109 12.65 3.25 -8.04
N VAL A 110 12.40 2.82 -9.27
CA VAL A 110 11.21 2.07 -9.63
C VAL A 110 11.60 0.77 -10.31
N LEU A 111 10.84 -0.29 -10.06
CA LEU A 111 10.92 -1.54 -10.81
C LEU A 111 9.84 -1.52 -11.89
N VAL A 112 10.24 -1.66 -13.15
CA VAL A 112 9.32 -1.72 -14.29
C VAL A 112 9.47 -3.07 -14.99
N ARG A 113 8.36 -3.72 -15.29
CA ARG A 113 8.30 -4.90 -16.15
C ARG A 113 7.70 -4.53 -17.50
N PHE A 114 8.44 -4.84 -18.57
CA PHE A 114 7.94 -4.72 -19.93
C PHE A 114 7.68 -6.11 -20.52
N GLY A 115 6.52 -6.25 -21.14
CA GLY A 115 6.16 -7.39 -21.98
C GLY A 115 6.39 -7.05 -23.45
N SER A 116 6.52 -8.05 -24.32
CA SER A 116 6.49 -7.81 -25.77
C SER A 116 6.24 -9.10 -26.54
N PRO A 117 5.47 -9.06 -27.65
CA PRO A 117 5.36 -10.21 -28.55
C PRO A 117 6.63 -10.44 -29.39
N THR A 118 7.55 -9.47 -29.46
CA THR A 118 8.71 -9.49 -30.37
C THR A 118 10.05 -9.26 -29.68
N LEU A 119 10.05 -8.74 -28.45
CA LEU A 119 11.24 -8.56 -27.63
C LEU A 119 11.18 -9.50 -26.41
N PRO A 120 12.33 -9.89 -25.83
CA PRO A 120 12.33 -10.60 -24.56
C PRO A 120 11.62 -9.79 -23.46
N GLU A 121 10.81 -10.43 -22.63
CA GLU A 121 10.24 -9.76 -21.45
C GLU A 121 11.36 -9.41 -20.47
N ILE A 122 11.30 -8.20 -19.88
CA ILE A 122 12.40 -7.65 -19.09
C ILE A 122 11.89 -6.93 -17.85
N ASN A 123 12.62 -7.11 -16.75
CA ASN A 123 12.44 -6.39 -15.49
C ASN A 123 13.60 -5.41 -15.36
N VAL A 124 13.31 -4.14 -15.16
CA VAL A 124 14.31 -3.08 -15.16
C VAL A 124 14.14 -2.20 -13.92
N VAL A 125 15.24 -1.98 -13.21
CA VAL A 125 15.31 -0.99 -12.14
C VAL A 125 15.80 0.32 -12.72
N TYR A 126 14.96 1.36 -12.63
CA TYR A 126 15.27 2.69 -13.13
C TYR A 126 15.56 3.66 -11.99
N ASP A 127 16.57 4.50 -12.19
CA ASP A 127 16.76 5.71 -11.40
C ASP A 127 15.69 6.75 -11.79
N VAL A 128 14.87 7.14 -10.82
CA VAL A 128 13.72 8.04 -11.01
C VAL A 128 14.14 9.46 -11.37
N ALA A 129 15.37 9.88 -11.04
CA ALA A 129 15.84 11.23 -11.35
C ALA A 129 16.38 11.34 -12.78
N THR A 130 16.94 10.26 -13.31
CA THR A 130 17.68 10.28 -14.59
C THR A 130 17.04 9.44 -15.69
N GLY A 131 16.17 8.48 -15.36
CA GLY A 131 15.57 7.55 -16.31
C GLY A 131 16.53 6.49 -16.83
N LYS A 132 17.73 6.40 -16.24
CA LYS A 132 18.74 5.43 -16.63
C LYS A 132 18.46 4.06 -16.05
N THR A 133 18.81 3.04 -16.82
CA THR A 133 18.81 1.66 -16.33
C THR A 133 19.93 1.49 -15.32
N VAL A 134 19.57 1.12 -14.10
CA VAL A 134 20.53 0.79 -13.04
C VAL A 134 20.92 -0.68 -13.16
N SER A 135 19.91 -1.54 -13.26
CA SER A 135 20.07 -2.97 -13.47
C SER A 135 18.85 -3.55 -14.17
N SER A 136 18.99 -4.74 -14.74
CA SER A 136 17.90 -5.41 -15.43
C SER A 136 18.03 -6.93 -15.35
N TYR A 137 16.90 -7.61 -15.46
CA TYR A 137 16.81 -9.06 -15.59
C TYR A 137 15.90 -9.41 -16.77
N THR A 138 16.46 -10.11 -17.76
CA THR A 138 15.71 -10.63 -18.91
C THR A 138 15.09 -11.98 -18.56
N GLU A 139 13.78 -12.09 -18.77
CA GLU A 139 13.03 -13.32 -18.57
C GLU A 139 13.37 -14.32 -19.69
N THR A 140 13.73 -15.55 -19.31
CA THR A 140 14.20 -16.58 -20.26
C THR A 140 13.22 -17.74 -20.42
N SER A 141 12.49 -18.09 -19.37
CA SER A 141 11.52 -19.19 -19.36
C SER A 141 10.32 -18.94 -18.43
N THR A 142 10.34 -17.82 -17.71
CA THR A 142 9.40 -17.55 -16.61
C THR A 142 8.82 -16.16 -16.80
N ASN A 143 7.51 -16.08 -16.97
CA ASN A 143 6.78 -14.81 -17.07
C ASN A 143 6.32 -14.40 -15.68
N PHE A 144 6.86 -13.30 -15.14
CA PHE A 144 6.59 -12.86 -13.77
C PHE A 144 5.38 -11.92 -13.67
N ASP A 145 4.54 -12.18 -12.68
CA ASP A 145 3.51 -11.25 -12.20
C ASP A 145 3.86 -10.89 -10.76
N TRP A 146 4.67 -9.84 -10.62
CA TRP A 146 4.95 -9.24 -9.32
C TRP A 146 3.66 -8.76 -8.67
N LYS A 147 3.64 -8.70 -7.34
CA LYS A 147 2.43 -8.34 -6.60
C LYS A 147 2.65 -7.31 -5.52
N ILE A 148 3.72 -7.47 -4.76
CA ILE A 148 3.93 -6.73 -3.52
C ILE A 148 5.42 -6.70 -3.19
N GLY A 149 5.88 -5.66 -2.49
CA GLY A 149 7.25 -5.65 -2.00
C GLY A 149 7.48 -4.95 -0.66
N PHE A 150 8.52 -5.41 0.05
CA PHE A 150 8.91 -4.95 1.39
C PHE A 150 10.34 -4.41 1.41
N PRO A 151 10.63 -3.39 2.24
CA PRO A 151 12.00 -3.18 2.70
C PRO A 151 12.48 -4.37 3.54
N PHE A 152 13.71 -4.82 3.31
CA PHE A 152 14.36 -5.92 4.01
C PHE A 152 15.87 -5.67 4.17
N GLY A 153 16.29 -5.22 5.36
CA GLY A 153 17.69 -4.87 5.62
C GLY A 153 18.18 -3.79 4.63
N SER A 154 19.26 -4.09 3.91
CA SER A 154 19.81 -3.23 2.84
C SER A 154 19.26 -3.56 1.45
N ASN A 155 18.14 -4.27 1.38
CA ASN A 155 17.46 -4.64 0.14
C ASN A 155 16.00 -4.25 0.21
N TYR A 156 15.36 -4.25 -0.95
CA TYR A 156 13.93 -4.27 -1.11
C TYR A 156 13.56 -5.57 -1.82
N ILE A 157 12.61 -6.31 -1.28
CA ILE A 157 12.17 -7.59 -1.81
C ILE A 157 10.80 -7.46 -2.46
N PHE A 158 10.69 -7.83 -3.73
CA PHE A 158 9.39 -8.01 -4.39
C PHE A 158 9.09 -9.49 -4.54
N THR A 159 7.82 -9.85 -4.46
CA THR A 159 7.36 -11.21 -4.75
C THR A 159 6.02 -11.19 -5.47
N GLY A 160 5.64 -12.34 -6.01
CA GLY A 160 4.46 -12.55 -6.82
C GLY A 160 4.35 -14.01 -7.25
N TYR A 161 3.88 -14.25 -8.46
CA TYR A 161 3.86 -15.58 -9.06
C TYR A 161 4.41 -15.52 -10.48
N ALA A 162 4.75 -16.68 -11.04
CA ALA A 162 4.97 -16.78 -12.48
C ALA A 162 3.71 -17.30 -13.19
N HIS A 163 3.59 -17.19 -14.51
CA HIS A 163 2.53 -17.86 -15.26
C HIS A 163 2.95 -19.29 -15.67
N GLY A 164 2.06 -20.29 -15.55
CA GLY A 164 2.32 -21.69 -15.92
C GLY A 164 1.48 -22.74 -15.16
N ASP A 165 1.76 -24.03 -15.38
CA ASP A 165 0.98 -25.17 -14.85
C ASP A 165 1.09 -25.35 -13.32
N ASP A 166 2.19 -24.90 -12.71
CA ASP A 166 2.33 -24.69 -11.27
C ASP A 166 3.24 -23.47 -11.06
N PRO A 167 2.67 -22.29 -10.79
CA PRO A 167 3.46 -21.08 -10.82
C PRO A 167 4.44 -21.05 -9.64
N PRO A 168 5.76 -20.97 -9.86
CA PRO A 168 6.72 -20.75 -8.78
C PRO A 168 6.39 -19.45 -8.02
N PHE A 169 6.93 -19.34 -6.81
CA PHE A 169 6.94 -18.10 -6.03
C PHE A 169 8.29 -17.39 -6.26
N PRO A 170 8.38 -16.52 -7.30
CA PRO A 170 9.58 -15.74 -7.56
C PRO A 170 9.72 -14.63 -6.53
N TYR A 171 10.97 -14.21 -6.35
CA TYR A 171 11.27 -12.99 -5.64
C TYR A 171 12.38 -12.22 -6.35
N ALA A 172 12.31 -10.90 -6.30
CA ALA A 172 13.37 -10.00 -6.71
C ALA A 172 13.95 -9.35 -5.46
N LEU A 173 15.27 -9.42 -5.27
CA LEU A 173 16.00 -8.60 -4.29
C LEU A 173 16.67 -7.46 -5.03
N ILE A 174 16.38 -6.24 -4.60
CA ILE A 174 16.96 -5.03 -5.14
C ILE A 174 17.73 -4.34 -4.03
N ASP A 175 19.06 -4.25 -4.16
CA ASP A 175 19.90 -3.62 -3.14
C ASP A 175 19.73 -2.09 -3.11
N ILE A 176 20.29 -1.43 -2.09
CA ILE A 176 20.27 0.04 -1.98
C ILE A 176 20.93 0.78 -3.16
N THR A 177 21.69 0.09 -4.00
CA THR A 177 22.28 0.67 -5.22
C THR A 177 21.46 0.38 -6.47
N GLY A 178 20.32 -0.31 -6.32
CA GLY A 178 19.38 -0.64 -7.39
C GLY A 178 19.74 -1.90 -8.19
N ASN A 179 20.66 -2.75 -7.71
CA ASN A 179 20.97 -4.01 -8.40
C ASN A 179 19.91 -5.07 -8.12
N ILE A 180 19.28 -5.57 -9.17
CA ILE A 180 18.29 -6.65 -9.10
C ILE A 180 18.95 -8.02 -9.15
N SER A 181 18.49 -8.91 -8.28
CA SER A 181 18.72 -10.35 -8.36
C SER A 181 17.40 -11.09 -8.24
N ILE A 182 17.19 -12.10 -9.07
CA ILE A 182 15.97 -12.89 -9.09
C ILE A 182 16.25 -14.28 -8.52
N GLY A 183 15.38 -14.73 -7.61
CA GLY A 183 15.35 -16.09 -7.12
C GLY A 183 13.94 -16.67 -7.19
N THR A 184 13.82 -17.97 -6.94
CA THR A 184 12.55 -18.67 -6.84
C THR A 184 12.56 -19.56 -5.60
N VAL A 185 11.41 -19.67 -4.95
CA VAL A 185 11.24 -20.64 -3.86
C VAL A 185 10.98 -22.01 -4.48
N SER A 186 11.87 -22.96 -4.21
CA SER A 186 11.83 -24.32 -4.78
C SER A 186 10.75 -25.21 -4.17
N ASP A 187 10.10 -24.76 -3.09
CA ASP A 187 9.08 -25.54 -2.40
C ASP A 187 7.79 -25.55 -3.22
N THR A 188 7.40 -26.74 -3.68
CA THR A 188 6.15 -27.00 -4.42
C THR A 188 4.90 -26.69 -3.59
N LEU A 189 5.06 -26.40 -2.30
CA LEU A 189 3.97 -26.01 -1.41
C LEU A 189 3.53 -24.56 -1.60
N VAL A 190 4.24 -23.67 -2.30
CA VAL A 190 3.73 -22.31 -2.56
C VAL A 190 2.79 -22.33 -3.77
N ILE A 191 1.59 -22.87 -3.56
CA ILE A 191 0.56 -22.95 -4.60
C ILE A 191 -0.23 -21.65 -4.60
N GLY A 192 -0.03 -20.87 -5.67
CA GLY A 192 -0.90 -19.83 -6.23
C GLY A 192 -1.83 -19.05 -5.29
N GLY A 193 -1.61 -17.74 -5.20
CA GLY A 193 -2.44 -16.81 -4.44
C GLY A 193 -1.91 -15.38 -4.54
N ASP A 194 -2.73 -14.39 -4.18
CA ASP A 194 -2.24 -13.01 -4.06
C ASP A 194 -1.54 -12.85 -2.70
N PRO A 195 -0.23 -12.54 -2.67
CA PRO A 195 0.49 -12.29 -1.43
C PRO A 195 0.06 -10.96 -0.81
N VAL A 196 0.02 -10.93 0.52
CA VAL A 196 -0.16 -9.70 1.31
C VAL A 196 1.02 -9.49 2.25
N TYR A 197 1.14 -8.26 2.75
CA TYR A 197 2.17 -7.90 3.72
C TYR A 197 2.08 -8.83 4.94
N GLY A 198 3.19 -9.45 5.32
CA GLY A 198 3.33 -10.21 6.54
C GLY A 198 4.16 -9.49 7.59
N ARG A 199 4.96 -10.25 8.31
CA ARG A 199 5.76 -9.77 9.44
C ARG A 199 7.07 -9.19 8.96
N GLN A 200 7.53 -8.16 9.64
CA GLN A 200 8.85 -7.59 9.42
C GLN A 200 9.57 -7.52 10.76
N THR A 201 10.71 -8.21 10.86
CA THR A 201 11.56 -8.18 12.05
C THR A 201 13.00 -7.88 11.67
N ALA A 202 13.89 -7.73 12.65
CA ALA A 202 15.31 -7.59 12.39
C ALA A 202 15.85 -8.91 11.80
N GLY A 203 16.07 -8.93 10.49
CA GLY A 203 16.65 -10.08 9.77
C GLY A 203 15.63 -11.01 9.13
N THR A 204 14.32 -10.79 9.27
CA THR A 204 13.31 -11.54 8.51
C THR A 204 12.19 -10.66 7.97
N VAL A 205 11.63 -11.09 6.85
CA VAL A 205 10.38 -10.56 6.29
C VAL A 205 9.51 -11.71 5.84
N SER A 206 8.20 -11.58 5.97
CA SER A 206 7.26 -12.59 5.51
C SER A 206 6.11 -12.05 4.68
N PHE A 207 5.49 -12.94 3.93
CA PHE A 207 4.30 -12.71 3.13
C PHE A 207 3.26 -13.77 3.47
N PHE A 208 2.03 -13.35 3.70
CA PHE A 208 0.91 -14.28 3.80
C PHE A 208 0.30 -14.49 2.42
N ILE A 209 0.00 -15.73 2.09
CA ILE A 209 -0.44 -16.15 0.75
C ILE A 209 -1.70 -16.99 0.91
N GLN A 210 -2.82 -16.46 0.43
CA GLN A 210 -4.06 -17.23 0.36
C GLN A 210 -4.01 -18.16 -0.85
N SER A 211 -3.83 -19.45 -0.61
CA SER A 211 -3.87 -20.46 -1.67
C SER A 211 -5.30 -20.72 -2.17
N SER A 212 -5.42 -21.14 -3.43
CA SER A 212 -6.69 -21.63 -4.02
C SER A 212 -7.26 -22.87 -3.30
N GLY A 213 -6.42 -23.61 -2.57
CA GLY A 213 -6.81 -24.81 -1.80
C GLY A 213 -7.47 -24.53 -0.44
N GLY A 214 -7.85 -23.29 -0.14
CA GLY A 214 -8.51 -22.95 1.12
C GLY A 214 -7.55 -22.82 2.31
N THR A 215 -6.24 -22.79 2.08
CA THR A 215 -5.23 -22.54 3.12
C THR A 215 -4.61 -21.16 2.99
N VAL A 216 -4.20 -20.56 4.10
CA VAL A 216 -3.30 -19.40 4.12
C VAL A 216 -1.94 -19.89 4.60
N LYS A 217 -0.91 -19.53 3.84
CA LYS A 217 0.49 -19.86 4.13
C LYS A 217 1.26 -18.60 4.50
N GLU A 218 2.28 -18.75 5.32
CA GLU A 218 3.29 -17.72 5.54
C GLU A 218 4.60 -18.17 4.89
N ALA A 219 5.13 -17.35 4.00
CA ALA A 219 6.46 -17.52 3.41
C ALA A 219 7.41 -16.50 4.06
N VAL A 220 8.41 -16.99 4.80
CA VAL A 220 9.37 -16.17 5.55
C VAL A 220 10.73 -16.25 4.86
N PHE A 221 11.31 -15.09 4.57
CA PHE A 221 12.65 -14.92 4.06
C PHE A 221 13.57 -14.38 5.16
N ASP A 222 14.73 -15.01 5.35
CA ASP A 222 15.73 -14.62 6.36
C ASP A 222 16.98 -13.92 5.78
N GLY A 223 17.01 -13.74 4.45
CA GLY A 223 18.15 -13.18 3.72
C GLY A 223 18.90 -14.19 2.87
N ASP A 224 18.85 -15.47 3.24
CA ASP A 224 19.54 -16.56 2.55
C ASP A 224 18.57 -17.61 2.02
N ALA A 225 17.53 -17.93 2.79
CA ALA A 225 16.60 -19.01 2.53
C ALA A 225 15.15 -18.62 2.80
N TRP A 226 14.25 -19.46 2.27
CA TRP A 226 12.81 -19.34 2.49
C TRP A 226 12.31 -20.50 3.35
N THR A 227 11.43 -20.19 4.28
CA THR A 227 10.62 -21.17 5.00
C THR A 227 9.15 -20.91 4.72
N VAL A 228 8.38 -21.97 4.51
CA VAL A 228 6.95 -21.87 4.17
C VAL A 228 6.16 -22.78 5.11
N ALA A 229 5.13 -22.22 5.75
CA ALA A 229 4.25 -22.97 6.62
C ALA A 229 2.77 -22.64 6.34
N THR A 230 1.89 -23.63 6.45
CA THR A 230 0.46 -23.36 6.52
C THR A 230 0.13 -22.80 7.89
N VAL A 231 -0.36 -21.57 7.94
CA VAL A 231 -0.74 -20.88 9.18
C VAL A 231 -2.24 -20.94 9.43
N TYR A 232 -3.06 -21.22 8.41
CA TYR A 232 -4.50 -21.34 8.57
C TYR A 232 -5.10 -22.24 7.50
N THR A 233 -6.11 -23.03 7.88
CA THR A 233 -6.93 -23.81 6.97
C THR A 233 -8.38 -23.41 7.16
N SER A 234 -8.96 -22.82 6.13
CA SER A 234 -10.37 -22.39 6.11
C SER A 234 -11.30 -23.59 6.19
N ALA A 235 -12.41 -23.43 6.91
CA ALA A 235 -13.51 -24.40 6.90
C ALA A 235 -14.45 -24.20 5.69
N GLY A 236 -14.18 -23.20 4.86
CA GLY A 236 -14.97 -22.83 3.69
C GLY A 236 -14.09 -22.28 2.57
N VAL A 237 -14.55 -21.20 1.93
CA VAL A 237 -13.83 -20.56 0.83
C VAL A 237 -13.30 -19.20 1.28
N PRO A 238 -11.97 -19.03 1.43
CA PRO A 238 -11.40 -17.73 1.74
C PRO A 238 -11.49 -16.79 0.53
N THR A 239 -11.81 -15.52 0.79
CA THR A 239 -11.90 -14.44 -0.21
C THR A 239 -10.84 -13.35 0.00
N GLY A 240 -10.05 -13.46 1.06
CA GLY A 240 -8.88 -12.63 1.32
C GLY A 240 -8.26 -12.92 2.67
N ALA A 241 -6.97 -12.59 2.83
CA ALA A 241 -6.27 -12.60 4.10
C ALA A 241 -5.44 -11.32 4.28
N TRP A 242 -5.40 -10.76 5.48
CA TRP A 242 -4.63 -9.55 5.82
C TRP A 242 -3.97 -9.72 7.18
N TYR A 243 -2.67 -9.48 7.27
CA TYR A 243 -1.99 -9.46 8.56
C TYR A 243 -1.96 -8.05 9.14
N ASP A 244 -2.39 -7.92 10.39
CA ASP A 244 -2.29 -6.65 11.11
C ASP A 244 -1.10 -6.66 12.08
N PRO A 245 -0.07 -5.82 11.86
CA PRO A 245 1.08 -5.75 12.75
C PRO A 245 0.75 -5.14 14.13
N GLN A 246 -0.37 -4.41 14.27
CA GLN A 246 -0.75 -3.83 15.57
C GLN A 246 -1.32 -4.89 16.52
N THR A 247 -2.24 -5.74 16.06
CA THR A 247 -2.83 -6.79 16.91
C THR A 247 -2.12 -8.12 16.79
N GLY A 248 -1.31 -8.32 15.75
CA GLY A 248 -0.67 -9.61 15.43
C GLY A 248 -1.62 -10.65 14.86
N TYR A 249 -2.87 -10.28 14.54
CA TYR A 249 -3.85 -11.19 13.97
C TYR A 249 -3.72 -11.28 12.45
N LEU A 250 -3.96 -12.48 11.94
CA LEU A 250 -4.29 -12.70 10.54
C LEU A 250 -5.81 -12.60 10.39
N ILE A 251 -6.27 -11.56 9.72
CA ILE A 251 -7.68 -11.34 9.39
C ILE A 251 -8.01 -12.13 8.12
N VAL A 252 -8.91 -13.10 8.21
CA VAL A 252 -9.31 -13.93 7.07
C VAL A 252 -10.78 -13.73 6.77
N PHE A 253 -11.08 -13.36 5.54
CA PHE A 253 -12.44 -13.28 5.01
C PHE A 253 -12.78 -14.63 4.39
N GLU A 254 -13.88 -15.25 4.82
CA GLU A 254 -14.28 -16.56 4.29
C GLU A 254 -15.80 -16.74 4.24
N THR A 255 -16.23 -17.61 3.32
CA THR A 255 -17.62 -18.07 3.24
C THR A 255 -17.69 -19.52 3.70
N VAL A 256 -18.44 -19.78 4.78
CA VAL A 256 -18.62 -21.11 5.36
C VAL A 256 -20.10 -21.46 5.35
N ALA A 257 -20.46 -22.50 4.59
CA ALA A 257 -21.84 -22.98 4.46
C ALA A 257 -22.86 -21.86 4.11
N GLY A 258 -22.46 -20.90 3.28
CA GLY A 258 -23.30 -19.78 2.84
C GLY A 258 -23.34 -18.57 3.78
N ALA A 259 -22.69 -18.63 4.94
CA ALA A 259 -22.50 -17.47 5.82
C ALA A 259 -21.11 -16.85 5.63
N TYR A 260 -21.04 -15.52 5.70
CA TYR A 260 -19.83 -14.74 5.49
C TYR A 260 -19.19 -14.38 6.83
N TYR A 261 -17.90 -14.65 6.97
CA TYR A 261 -17.16 -14.42 8.20
C TYR A 261 -15.91 -13.58 7.97
N VAL A 262 -15.62 -12.74 8.97
CA VAL A 262 -14.30 -12.18 9.23
C VAL A 262 -13.72 -12.93 10.42
N ARG A 263 -12.66 -13.71 10.20
CA ARG A 263 -11.94 -14.46 11.24
C ARG A 263 -10.74 -13.67 11.72
N TYR A 264 -10.51 -13.71 13.03
CA TYR A 264 -9.34 -13.15 13.67
C TYR A 264 -8.50 -14.34 14.09
N VAL A 265 -7.55 -14.73 13.22
CA VAL A 265 -6.74 -15.93 13.39
C VAL A 265 -5.44 -15.55 14.07
N ASP A 266 -5.04 -16.33 15.07
CA ASP A 266 -3.68 -16.28 15.57
C ASP A 266 -2.77 -17.07 14.60
N PRO A 267 -1.91 -16.42 13.81
CA PRO A 267 -1.04 -17.09 12.85
C PRO A 267 -0.03 -18.06 13.48
N GLU A 268 0.26 -17.97 14.78
CA GLU A 268 1.16 -18.92 15.46
C GLU A 268 0.51 -20.29 15.68
N THR A 269 -0.80 -20.29 15.95
CA THR A 269 -1.55 -21.51 16.28
C THR A 269 -2.48 -21.96 15.15
N GLY A 270 -2.81 -21.05 14.23
CA GLY A 270 -3.80 -21.23 13.17
C GLY A 270 -5.24 -21.34 13.66
N ILE A 271 -5.49 -20.97 14.92
CA ILE A 271 -6.82 -21.05 15.52
C ILE A 271 -7.49 -19.67 15.44
N PRO A 272 -8.77 -19.58 15.00
CA PRO A 272 -9.55 -18.37 15.14
C PRO A 272 -9.73 -18.02 16.62
N ALA A 273 -9.15 -16.92 17.06
CA ALA A 273 -9.38 -16.34 18.38
C ALA A 273 -10.77 -15.70 18.47
N ASP A 274 -11.28 -15.18 17.35
CA ASP A 274 -12.57 -14.51 17.26
C ASP A 274 -13.16 -14.58 15.84
N SER A 275 -14.44 -14.22 15.70
CA SER A 275 -15.08 -14.05 14.40
C SER A 275 -16.27 -13.12 14.44
N VAL A 276 -16.49 -12.41 13.33
CA VAL A 276 -17.70 -11.62 13.07
C VAL A 276 -18.40 -12.14 11.84
N THR A 277 -19.72 -12.28 11.92
CA THR A 277 -20.56 -12.54 10.75
C THR A 277 -20.88 -11.23 10.05
N VAL A 278 -20.71 -11.21 8.73
CA VAL A 278 -21.03 -10.07 7.87
C VAL A 278 -22.13 -10.46 6.89
N ASP A 279 -22.70 -9.46 6.22
CA ASP A 279 -23.86 -9.65 5.34
C ASP A 279 -23.49 -9.99 3.89
N ARG A 280 -22.21 -9.90 3.53
CA ARG A 280 -21.69 -10.13 2.17
C ARG A 280 -20.22 -10.56 2.18
N SER A 281 -19.74 -11.03 1.03
CA SER A 281 -18.31 -11.28 0.82
C SER A 281 -17.55 -9.97 0.61
N TYR A 282 -16.40 -9.86 1.29
CA TYR A 282 -15.41 -8.81 1.06
C TYR A 282 -14.12 -9.43 0.54
N PHE A 283 -13.39 -8.65 -0.25
CA PHE A 283 -12.16 -9.05 -0.92
C PHE A 283 -11.06 -8.05 -0.62
N ILE A 284 -9.85 -8.54 -0.35
CA ILE A 284 -8.66 -7.69 -0.16
C ILE A 284 -7.98 -7.39 -1.50
N THR A 285 -8.22 -8.22 -2.51
CA THR A 285 -7.82 -7.97 -3.89
C THR A 285 -9.04 -8.17 -4.79
N THR A 286 -9.24 -7.28 -5.76
CA THR A 286 -10.30 -7.44 -6.76
C THR A 286 -9.95 -8.49 -7.82
N GLY A 287 -8.72 -9.05 -7.82
CA GLY A 287 -8.44 -10.32 -8.46
C GLY A 287 -8.40 -10.30 -9.99
N THR A 288 -8.03 -9.18 -10.62
CA THR A 288 -7.71 -9.19 -12.06
C THR A 288 -6.27 -8.76 -12.35
N ASN A 289 -5.81 -9.10 -13.55
CA ASN A 289 -4.59 -8.51 -14.09
C ASN A 289 -4.80 -7.01 -14.39
N ALA A 290 -6.03 -6.49 -14.46
CA ALA A 290 -6.28 -5.09 -14.83
C ALA A 290 -6.15 -4.12 -13.65
N THR A 291 -6.35 -4.59 -12.42
CA THR A 291 -6.31 -3.76 -11.21
C THR A 291 -4.86 -3.57 -10.77
N GLY A 292 -4.49 -2.31 -10.52
CA GLY A 292 -3.15 -1.94 -10.09
C GLY A 292 -2.70 -2.67 -8.83
N ARG A 293 -1.40 -2.74 -8.63
CA ARG A 293 -0.75 -3.46 -7.52
C ARG A 293 -0.40 -2.47 -6.41
N GLU A 294 -0.33 -2.93 -5.15
CA GLU A 294 -0.07 -2.08 -3.96
C GLU A 294 -0.93 -0.81 -3.87
N ARG A 295 -2.26 -0.96 -3.94
CA ARG A 295 -3.23 0.15 -4.01
C ARG A 295 -3.87 0.55 -2.69
N TYR A 296 -3.80 -0.33 -1.69
CA TYR A 296 -4.42 -0.10 -0.40
C TYR A 296 -3.35 0.12 0.67
N TRP A 297 -3.44 1.27 1.33
CA TRP A 297 -2.54 1.67 2.40
C TRP A 297 -3.34 1.91 3.69
N PRO A 298 -3.89 0.84 4.30
CA PRO A 298 -4.49 0.96 5.63
C PRO A 298 -3.41 1.23 6.69
N ARG A 299 -3.83 1.88 7.77
CA ARG A 299 -3.06 2.00 9.00
C ARG A 299 -3.09 0.65 9.74
N PRO A 300 -2.09 0.38 10.59
CA PRO A 300 -2.22 -0.69 11.58
C PRO A 300 -3.54 -0.57 12.35
N GLY A 301 -4.16 -1.72 12.65
CA GLY A 301 -5.50 -1.83 13.24
C GLY A 301 -6.66 -1.78 12.23
N TYR A 302 -6.38 -1.70 10.92
CA TYR A 302 -7.40 -1.62 9.89
C TYR A 302 -7.11 -2.52 8.69
N VAL A 303 -8.19 -2.86 7.96
CA VAL A 303 -8.11 -3.55 6.66
C VAL A 303 -8.92 -2.76 5.64
N MET A 304 -8.34 -2.47 4.48
CA MET A 304 -9.08 -2.00 3.31
C MET A 304 -9.53 -3.19 2.47
N MET A 305 -10.77 -3.11 2.00
CA MET A 305 -11.40 -4.22 1.27
C MET A 305 -12.46 -3.69 0.31
N THR A 306 -12.88 -4.51 -0.61
CA THR A 306 -13.90 -4.17 -1.61
C THR A 306 -14.95 -5.25 -1.71
N GLU A 307 -15.98 -4.98 -2.50
CA GLU A 307 -16.92 -6.00 -2.96
C GLU A 307 -16.39 -6.71 -4.22
N GLY A 308 -17.21 -7.59 -4.80
CA GLY A 308 -16.88 -8.29 -6.04
C GLY A 308 -16.67 -7.34 -7.22
N LEU A 309 -16.09 -7.85 -8.30
CA LEU A 309 -15.68 -7.09 -9.48
C LEU A 309 -16.78 -6.20 -10.10
N ASN A 310 -18.00 -6.72 -10.17
CA ASN A 310 -19.13 -6.05 -10.83
C ASN A 310 -20.01 -5.24 -9.85
N ALA A 311 -19.54 -5.03 -8.61
CA ALA A 311 -20.23 -4.18 -7.66
C ALA A 311 -19.97 -2.69 -7.94
N ASP A 312 -20.73 -1.80 -7.28
CA ASP A 312 -20.44 -0.36 -7.30
C ASP A 312 -19.01 -0.11 -6.80
N GLY A 313 -18.32 0.88 -7.38
CA GLY A 313 -17.00 1.31 -6.92
C GLY A 313 -17.01 1.75 -5.46
N ARG A 314 -16.59 0.86 -4.56
CA ARG A 314 -16.49 1.13 -3.12
C ARG A 314 -15.27 0.45 -2.51
N VAL A 315 -14.54 1.22 -1.71
CA VAL A 315 -13.53 0.71 -0.79
C VAL A 315 -14.06 0.86 0.63
N TYR A 316 -14.13 -0.26 1.33
CA TYR A 316 -14.52 -0.38 2.72
C TYR A 316 -13.30 -0.46 3.62
N LEU A 317 -13.52 -0.10 4.88
CA LEU A 317 -12.54 -0.11 5.93
C LEU A 317 -13.09 -0.91 7.11
N LEU A 318 -12.45 -2.03 7.43
CA LEU A 318 -12.67 -2.75 8.68
C LEU A 318 -11.77 -2.12 9.75
N ASN A 319 -12.36 -1.69 10.87
CA ASN A 319 -11.62 -1.47 12.10
C ASN A 319 -11.55 -2.79 12.87
N ILE A 320 -10.33 -3.30 13.07
CA ILE A 320 -10.08 -4.61 13.70
C ILE A 320 -10.49 -4.61 15.16
N GLY A 321 -10.22 -3.52 15.88
CA GLY A 321 -10.49 -3.43 17.32
C GLY A 321 -11.99 -3.31 17.65
N SER A 322 -12.71 -2.43 16.95
CA SER A 322 -14.16 -2.27 17.14
C SER A 322 -14.98 -3.28 16.34
N LYS A 323 -14.36 -3.99 15.40
CA LYS A 323 -14.99 -4.96 14.50
C LYS A 323 -16.13 -4.36 13.67
N THR A 324 -15.95 -3.10 13.27
CA THR A 324 -16.93 -2.34 12.48
C THR A 324 -16.42 -2.09 11.08
N ILE A 325 -17.33 -2.14 10.11
CA ILE A 325 -17.04 -1.86 8.70
C ILE A 325 -17.68 -0.53 8.33
N THR A 326 -16.91 0.35 7.70
CA THR A 326 -17.36 1.64 7.18
C THR A 326 -16.92 1.83 5.73
N THR A 327 -17.61 2.66 4.96
CA THR A 327 -17.12 3.08 3.64
C THR A 327 -15.99 4.08 3.78
N PHE A 328 -14.84 3.81 3.16
CA PHE A 328 -13.71 4.74 3.09
C PHE A 328 -13.81 5.65 1.86
N ALA A 329 -14.11 5.06 0.71
CA ALA A 329 -14.24 5.77 -0.56
C ALA A 329 -15.33 5.14 -1.42
N GLU A 330 -16.05 5.96 -2.18
CA GLU A 330 -17.05 5.48 -3.13
C GLU A 330 -17.09 6.34 -4.39
N ASN A 331 -17.30 5.67 -5.52
CA ASN A 331 -17.67 6.28 -6.79
C ASN A 331 -18.63 5.31 -7.50
N THR A 332 -19.93 5.53 -7.30
CA THR A 332 -20.98 4.67 -7.86
C THR A 332 -21.25 4.89 -9.35
N ALA A 333 -20.50 5.80 -10.01
CA ALA A 333 -20.62 6.01 -11.45
C ALA A 333 -19.81 5.00 -12.26
N ILE A 334 -18.90 4.28 -11.62
CA ILE A 334 -18.09 3.22 -12.22
C ILE A 334 -18.17 1.95 -11.38
N ASP A 335 -17.80 0.82 -11.99
CA ASP A 335 -17.75 -0.44 -11.28
C ASP A 335 -16.48 -0.56 -10.41
N ASN A 336 -16.45 -1.61 -9.60
CA ASN A 336 -15.38 -1.81 -8.65
C ASN A 336 -14.05 -2.23 -9.30
N ILE A 337 -14.06 -2.88 -10.46
CA ILE A 337 -12.81 -3.19 -11.18
C ILE A 337 -12.11 -1.89 -11.64
N ASP A 338 -12.87 -0.94 -12.17
CA ASP A 338 -12.35 0.35 -12.60
C ASP A 338 -11.95 1.22 -11.40
N PHE A 339 -12.77 1.26 -10.35
CA PHE A 339 -12.51 2.05 -9.16
C PHE A 339 -11.24 1.63 -8.43
N THR A 340 -10.94 0.32 -8.40
CA THR A 340 -9.78 -0.23 -7.71
C THR A 340 -8.48 -0.10 -8.47
N THR A 341 -8.51 0.50 -9.66
CA THR A 341 -7.30 1.07 -10.28
C THR A 341 -6.81 2.32 -9.54
N GLY A 342 -7.65 2.95 -8.72
CA GLY A 342 -7.26 4.05 -7.85
C GLY A 342 -6.30 3.64 -6.73
N ILE A 343 -5.82 4.63 -5.98
CA ILE A 343 -4.88 4.46 -4.86
C ILE A 343 -5.53 5.02 -3.60
N PHE A 344 -5.54 4.25 -2.52
CA PHE A 344 -6.30 4.55 -1.31
C PHE A 344 -5.35 4.60 -0.12
N ASP A 345 -5.22 5.78 0.49
CA ASP A 345 -4.26 6.04 1.56
C ASP A 345 -4.97 6.52 2.83
N GLN A 346 -5.09 5.62 3.80
CA GLN A 346 -5.73 5.94 5.07
C GLN A 346 -4.86 6.87 5.93
N ASN A 347 -3.53 6.86 5.78
CA ASN A 347 -2.67 7.81 6.51
C ASN A 347 -2.99 9.24 6.10
N LYS A 348 -3.24 9.47 4.82
CA LYS A 348 -3.64 10.78 4.29
C LYS A 348 -5.12 11.09 4.39
N LEU A 349 -5.96 10.09 4.69
CA LEU A 349 -7.41 10.18 4.53
C LEU A 349 -7.75 10.68 3.12
N ALA A 350 -7.12 10.08 2.11
CA ALA A 350 -7.28 10.48 0.73
C ALA A 350 -7.30 9.26 -0.19
N TYR A 351 -7.91 9.41 -1.35
CA TYR A 351 -7.72 8.48 -2.46
C TYR A 351 -7.50 9.22 -3.77
N TYR A 352 -6.85 8.57 -4.72
CA TYR A 352 -6.53 9.11 -6.03
C TYR A 352 -7.19 8.25 -7.10
N GLN A 353 -7.86 8.89 -8.05
CA GLN A 353 -8.55 8.22 -9.16
C GLN A 353 -8.18 8.90 -10.47
N ALA A 354 -7.99 8.09 -11.51
CA ALA A 354 -7.74 8.59 -12.87
C ALA A 354 -8.53 7.87 -13.96
N PHE A 355 -9.03 6.64 -13.70
CA PHE A 355 -9.72 5.86 -14.73
C PHE A 355 -10.86 6.63 -15.40
N GLY A 356 -10.90 6.58 -16.73
CA GLY A 356 -11.90 7.27 -17.53
C GLY A 356 -11.65 8.77 -17.72
N ASP A 357 -10.54 9.28 -17.19
CA ASP A 357 -10.15 10.71 -17.23
C ASP A 357 -8.76 10.90 -17.85
N ASP A 358 -8.29 12.13 -18.01
CA ASP A 358 -6.93 12.48 -18.46
C ASP A 358 -5.99 12.94 -17.33
N VAL A 359 -6.49 12.93 -16.09
CA VAL A 359 -5.81 13.46 -14.91
C VAL A 359 -5.98 12.56 -13.68
N TRP A 360 -4.98 12.58 -12.80
CA TRP A 360 -5.12 12.04 -11.46
C TRP A 360 -5.80 13.07 -10.57
N THR A 361 -6.95 12.70 -9.99
CA THR A 361 -7.69 13.52 -9.04
C THR A 361 -7.56 12.94 -7.65
N GLU A 362 -7.03 13.73 -6.71
CA GLU A 362 -7.12 13.45 -5.28
C GLU A 362 -8.53 13.75 -4.80
N TYR A 363 -9.09 12.87 -3.99
CA TYR A 363 -10.34 13.05 -3.27
C TYR A 363 -10.07 12.94 -1.77
N ARG A 364 -10.49 13.95 -1.03
CA ARG A 364 -10.48 13.94 0.43
C ARG A 364 -11.91 13.95 0.95
N PRO A 365 -12.29 13.01 1.83
CA PRO A 365 -13.57 13.09 2.50
C PRO A 365 -13.63 14.42 3.27
N PRO A 366 -14.82 15.02 3.41
CA PRO A 366 -15.01 16.13 4.33
C PRO A 366 -14.38 15.78 5.68
N ASN A 367 -13.48 16.62 6.19
CA ASN A 367 -12.97 16.47 7.56
C ASN A 367 -14.13 16.75 8.53
N ILE A 368 -15.03 15.78 8.73
CA ILE A 368 -16.14 15.91 9.69
C ILE A 368 -15.69 15.48 11.09
N ILE A 369 -14.50 14.87 11.22
CA ILE A 369 -13.98 14.40 12.50
C ILE A 369 -12.56 14.92 12.64
N PRO A 370 -12.34 15.96 13.47
CA PRO A 370 -11.05 16.16 14.11
C PRO A 370 -10.57 14.81 14.61
N GLY A 371 -9.42 14.33 14.13
CA GLY A 371 -8.85 13.11 14.69
C GLY A 371 -8.85 13.26 16.21
N LEU A 372 -9.57 12.38 16.91
CA LEU A 372 -9.46 12.25 18.35
C LEU A 372 -8.04 11.76 18.58
N ILE A 373 -7.12 12.70 18.74
CA ILE A 373 -5.78 12.40 19.17
C ILE A 373 -5.86 12.35 20.68
N ASP A 374 -5.30 11.30 21.26
CA ASP A 374 -5.25 11.17 22.71
C ASP A 374 -4.54 12.41 23.29
N LEU A 375 -5.12 12.99 24.33
CA LEU A 375 -4.51 14.12 25.03
C LEU A 375 -3.10 13.74 25.48
N GLU A 376 -2.88 12.50 25.89
CA GLU A 376 -1.56 11.99 26.27
C GLU A 376 -0.54 12.07 25.11
N VAL A 377 -0.96 11.79 23.87
CA VAL A 377 -0.12 11.89 22.66
C VAL A 377 0.21 13.35 22.33
N ILE A 378 -0.75 14.27 22.46
CA ILE A 378 -0.47 15.71 22.29
C ILE A 378 0.54 16.16 23.33
N LEU A 379 0.30 15.83 24.59
CA LEU A 379 1.12 16.27 25.72
C LEU A 379 2.55 15.72 25.61
N THR A 380 2.71 14.47 25.20
CA THR A 380 4.03 13.83 24.98
C THR A 380 4.80 14.50 23.83
N LYS A 381 4.12 14.82 22.72
CA LYS A 381 4.76 15.53 21.60
C LYS A 381 5.11 16.98 21.96
N ALA A 382 4.25 17.65 22.72
CA ALA A 382 4.49 19.00 23.21
C ALA A 382 5.64 19.04 24.24
N SER A 383 5.75 18.04 25.12
CA SER A 383 6.83 17.94 26.11
C SER A 383 8.19 17.66 25.46
N PHE A 384 8.21 16.85 24.40
CA PHE A 384 9.43 16.57 23.62
C PHE A 384 10.03 17.84 22.98
N LEU A 385 9.18 18.75 22.48
CA LEU A 385 9.62 20.02 21.90
C LEU A 385 10.22 21.00 22.92
N ALA A 386 9.94 20.81 24.21
CA ALA A 386 10.44 21.64 25.30
C ALA A 386 11.65 21.02 26.04
N GLY A 387 12.04 19.77 25.74
CA GLY A 387 13.19 19.10 26.34
C GLY A 387 12.98 18.59 27.77
N TYR A 388 11.73 18.44 28.22
CA TYR A 388 11.38 17.96 29.57
C TYR A 388 10.59 16.64 29.53
N GLY A 389 10.73 15.83 30.57
CA GLY A 389 9.99 14.59 30.77
C GLY A 389 8.56 14.84 31.31
N PRO A 390 7.61 13.90 31.09
CA PRO A 390 6.22 14.05 31.56
C PRO A 390 6.07 14.28 33.07
N SER A 391 7.01 13.77 33.87
CA SER A 391 7.04 13.91 35.33
C SER A 391 7.40 15.32 35.82
N GLU A 392 7.91 16.18 34.94
CA GLU A 392 8.40 17.52 35.27
C GLU A 392 7.36 18.62 35.01
N LEU A 393 6.13 18.24 34.65
CA LEU A 393 5.05 19.17 34.28
C LEU A 393 3.88 19.09 35.26
N THR A 394 3.38 20.25 35.68
CA THR A 394 2.12 20.38 36.43
C THR A 394 1.08 21.07 35.54
N PHE A 395 -0.07 20.41 35.33
CA PHE A 395 -1.14 20.93 34.48
C PHE A 395 -2.26 21.56 35.33
N GLU A 396 -2.34 22.89 35.35
CA GLU A 396 -3.46 23.62 35.96
C GLU A 396 -4.52 24.00 34.91
N GLY A 397 -5.80 23.80 35.26
CA GLY A 397 -6.96 24.21 34.45
C GLY A 397 -7.79 23.08 33.81
N LEU A 398 -7.49 21.81 34.08
CA LEU A 398 -8.24 20.66 33.55
C LEU A 398 -9.40 20.19 34.47
N SER A 399 -9.62 20.86 35.60
CA SER A 399 -10.75 20.56 36.50
C SER A 399 -12.08 20.81 35.79
N GLY A 400 -12.78 19.74 35.43
CA GLY A 400 -14.10 19.79 34.79
C GLY A 400 -14.16 19.26 33.36
N LEU A 401 -13.05 18.84 32.76
CA LEU A 401 -13.06 18.10 31.51
C LEU A 401 -13.24 16.61 31.80
N SER A 402 -14.48 16.14 31.71
CA SER A 402 -14.79 14.71 31.62
C SER A 402 -14.70 14.26 30.16
N GLY A 403 -13.70 13.44 29.85
CA GLY A 403 -13.58 12.64 28.65
C GLY A 403 -13.30 11.21 29.05
#